data_AF-A0A382APC5-F1
#
_entry.id   AF-A0A382APC5-F1
#
_cell.length_a   1.000
_cell.length_b   1.000
_cell.length_c   1.000
_cell.angle_alpha   90.00
_cell.angle_beta   90.00
_cell.angle_gamma   90.00
#
_symmetry.space_group_name_H-M   'P 1'
#
loop_
_entity.id
_entity.type
_entity.pdbx_description
1 polymer ?
#
loop_
_entity_poly.entity_id
_entity_poly.type
_entity_poly.pdbx_seq_one_letter_code
_entity_poly.pdbx_strand_id
1 'polypeptide(L)' 'MARSLSVACLQTGPKAGVLAALEEAFAFGIVAVVRGADWLTRPE' A
#
# COMPACT_ATOMS: atom_id res chain seq x y z
N MET A 1 -11.51 -10.71 23.58
CA MET A 1 -11.15 -11.49 22.38
C MET A 1 -10.27 -10.60 21.53
N ALA A 2 -9.01 -10.98 21.25
CA ALA A 2 -8.13 -10.18 20.40
C ALA A 2 -8.53 -10.34 18.92
N ARG A 3 -8.64 -9.25 18.18
CA ARG A 3 -8.95 -9.25 16.74
C ARG A 3 -7.63 -9.17 15.96
N SER A 4 -7.47 -10.03 14.95
CA SER A 4 -6.33 -9.96 14.02
C SER A 4 -6.48 -8.74 13.12
N LEU A 5 -5.37 -8.03 12.88
CA LEU A 5 -5.31 -6.83 12.03
C LEU A 5 -4.46 -7.15 10.80
N SER A 6 -5.03 -6.92 9.61
CA SER A 6 -4.36 -7.16 8.34
C SER A 6 -3.67 -5.87 7.85
N VAL A 7 -2.36 -5.92 7.61
CA VAL A 7 -1.57 -4.78 7.13
C VAL A 7 -1.00 -5.09 5.76
N ALA A 8 -1.15 -4.15 4.82
CA ALA A 8 -0.41 -4.18 3.57
C ALA A 8 0.73 -3.15 3.62
N CYS A 9 1.94 -3.59 3.27
CA CYS A 9 3.12 -2.74 3.16
C CYS A 9 3.47 -2.52 1.69
N LEU A 10 3.52 -1.26 1.26
CA LEU A 10 3.90 -0.92 -0.11
C LEU A 10 5.43 -1.07 -0.26
N GLN A 11 5.91 -1.96 -1.12
CA GLN A 11 7.33 -2.00 -1.47
C GLN A 11 7.55 -1.19 -2.75
N THR A 12 8.27 -0.06 -2.64
CA THR A 12 8.51 0.83 -3.79
C THR A 12 9.93 0.69 -4.34
N GLY A 13 10.04 0.61 -5.67
CA GLY A 13 11.31 0.72 -6.39
C GLY A 13 11.75 2.17 -6.65
N PRO A 14 12.93 2.39 -7.27
CA PRO A 14 13.36 3.72 -7.69
C PRO A 14 12.35 4.32 -8.67
N LYS A 15 11.86 5.52 -8.36
CA LYS A 15 10.74 6.15 -9.09
C LYS A 15 11.23 7.22 -10.04
N ALA A 16 10.70 7.22 -11.27
CA ALA A 16 11.04 8.18 -12.32
C ALA A 16 10.33 9.55 -12.20
N GLY A 17 9.87 9.91 -10.99
CA GLY A 17 9.18 11.18 -10.72
C GLY A 17 7.95 11.05 -9.83
N VAL A 18 7.36 12.20 -9.48
CA VAL A 18 6.23 12.30 -8.53
C VAL A 18 4.96 11.63 -9.07
N LEU A 19 4.68 11.76 -10.37
CA LEU A 19 3.49 11.15 -10.98
C LEU A 19 3.53 9.62 -10.89
N ALA A 20 4.65 9.01 -11.30
CA ALA A 20 4.86 7.57 -11.18
C ALA A 20 4.73 7.09 -9.72
N ALA A 21 5.15 7.92 -8.77
CA ALA A 21 5.00 7.62 -7.35
C ALA A 21 3.55 7.58 -6.87
N LEU A 22 2.72 8.49 -7.39
CA LEU A 22 1.30 8.56 -7.07
C LEU A 22 0.52 7.42 -7.72
N GLU A 23 0.81 7.10 -8.98
CA GLU A 23 0.16 6.00 -9.70
C GLU A 23 0.43 4.65 -9.02
N GLU A 24 1.67 4.38 -8.61
CA GLU A 24 2.04 3.16 -7.90
C GLU A 24 1.35 3.07 -6.52
N ALA A 25 1.30 4.18 -5.78
CA ALA A 25 0.61 4.22 -4.49
C ALA A 25 -0.91 3.99 -4.65
N PHE A 26 -1.50 4.54 -5.70
CA PHE A 26 -2.91 4.33 -6.02
C PHE A 26 -3.22 2.89 -6.39
N ALA A 27 -2.42 2.29 -7.29
CA ALA A 27 -2.57 0.90 -7.69
C ALA A 27 -2.45 -0.06 -6.49
N PHE A 28 -1.49 0.20 -5.60
CA PHE A 28 -1.33 -0.57 -4.37
C PHE A 28 -2.55 -0.45 -3.44
N GLY A 29 -3.09 0.77 -3.26
CA GLY A 29 -4.29 0.98 -2.45
C GLY A 29 -5.47 0.13 -2.93
N ILE A 30 -5.70 0.05 -4.24
CA ILE A 30 -6.74 -0.81 -4.83
C ILE A 30 -6.52 -2.27 -4.43
N VAL A 31 -5.30 -2.79 -4.65
CA VAL A 31 -4.98 -4.19 -4.35
C VAL A 31 -5.16 -4.50 -2.87
N ALA A 32 -4.71 -3.61 -1.99
CA ALA A 32 -4.80 -3.80 -0.55
C ALA A 32 -6.25 -3.79 -0.04
N VAL A 33 -7.10 -2.91 -0.57
CA VAL A 33 -8.54 -2.89 -0.26
C VAL A 33 -9.21 -4.18 -0.73
N VAL A 34 -8.93 -4.63 -1.97
CA VAL A 34 -9.47 -5.88 -2.50
C VAL A 34 -9.03 -7.10 -1.67
N ARG A 35 -7.83 -7.04 -1.07
CA ARG A 35 -7.31 -8.08 -0.18
C ARG A 35 -7.78 -7.96 1.27
N GLY A 36 -8.59 -6.96 1.60
CA GLY A 36 -9.14 -6.77 2.95
C GLY A 36 -8.11 -6.29 3.96
N ALA A 37 -7.11 -5.49 3.54
CA ALA A 37 -6.21 -4.84 4.46
C ALA A 37 -6.96 -3.79 5.29
N ASP A 38 -6.77 -3.82 6.62
CA ASP A 38 -7.32 -2.83 7.54
C ASP A 38 -6.44 -1.56 7.56
N TRP A 39 -5.16 -1.68 7.19
CA TRP A 39 -4.18 -0.60 7.25
C TRP A 39 -3.16 -0.66 6.11
N LEU A 40 -2.73 0.52 5.65
CA LEU A 40 -1.67 0.69 4.65
C LEU A 40 -0.46 1.36 5.27
N THR A 41 0.72 0.80 5.03
CA THR A 41 1.99 1.42 5.41
C THR A 41 2.86 1.66 4.19
N ARG A 42 3.58 2.78 4.22
CA ARG A 42 4.62 3.12 3.26
C ARG A 42 5.97 3.07 3.97
N PRO A 43 6.99 2.44 3.38
CA PRO A 43 8.36 2.47 3.90
C PRO A 43 8.93 3.88 3.77
N GLU A 44 9.80 4.22 4.72
CA GLU A 44 10.52 5.51 4.79
C GLU A 44 11.50 5.71 3.62
#